data_AF-A0A8J3S807-F1
#
_entry.id   AF-A0A8J3S807-F1
#
_cell.length_a   1.000
_cell.length_b   1.000
_cell.length_c   1.000
_cell.angle_alpha   90.00
_cell.angle_beta   90.00
_cell.angle_gamma   90.00
#
_symmetry.space_group_name_H-M   'P 1'
#
loop_
_entity.id
_entity.type
_entity.pdbx_description
1 polymer ?
#
loop_
_entity_poly.entity_id
_entity_poly.type
_entity_poly.pdbx_seq_one_letter_code
_entity_poly.pdbx_strand_id
1 'polypeptide(L)'
;MIGDMTIVLNEPGADRLGEVAGALREWQHDGTPVQLHPGDLGWFWRFGAEATAAAVRTWSRDGRILAVGLLDGPRLLRLAIAPAARRDGELARRLAEDVTEPERGVLPEGRANVDASMYPLVQDLLVKDGWNADEPWTPLRRDLTRPVEDPGVRIEVIGPERVHVRTAVQRASFEGSTFTDERWHAMAAGSPYADARCLVAYDDRGEAVAAVTVWSAGPGRPGLLEPMGVHREHRGHGYGRAITVAAAAVLQELGSSSAVVCTPSSNTGAVATYRSAGFQPLPEIRDHYRDS
;
A
#
# COMPACT_ATOMS: atom_id res chain seq x y z
N MET A 1 -29.45 -19.62 19.92
CA MET A 1 -28.32 -18.72 20.22
C MET A 1 -28.32 -17.67 19.13
N ILE A 2 -28.60 -16.42 19.50
CA ILE A 2 -28.53 -15.29 18.57
C ILE A 2 -27.02 -15.03 18.41
N GLY A 3 -26.48 -15.30 17.22
CA GLY A 3 -25.10 -14.95 16.89
C GLY A 3 -24.92 -13.46 17.13
N ASP A 4 -23.80 -13.10 17.74
CA ASP A 4 -23.51 -11.74 18.19
C ASP A 4 -23.60 -10.78 16.99
N MET A 5 -24.65 -9.94 16.96
CA MET A 5 -24.93 -9.01 15.86
C MET A 5 -23.93 -7.84 15.81
N THR A 6 -23.02 -7.77 16.77
CA THR A 6 -22.10 -6.66 17.00
C THR A 6 -20.82 -6.82 16.19
N ILE A 7 -20.30 -5.69 15.70
CA ILE A 7 -18.99 -5.62 15.04
C ILE A 7 -17.88 -5.79 16.08
N VAL A 8 -16.99 -6.74 15.84
CA VAL A 8 -15.87 -7.09 16.73
C VAL A 8 -14.55 -6.63 16.11
N LEU A 9 -13.76 -5.87 16.88
CA LEU A 9 -12.36 -5.57 16.60
C LEU A 9 -11.49 -6.76 16.99
N ASN A 10 -10.63 -7.23 16.09
CA ASN A 10 -9.73 -8.35 16.32
C ASN A 10 -8.30 -8.03 15.88
N GLU A 11 -7.33 -8.63 16.57
CA GLU A 11 -5.94 -8.74 16.15
C GLU A 11 -5.71 -10.15 15.59
N PRO A 12 -5.55 -10.32 14.27
CA PRO A 12 -5.38 -11.64 13.69
C PRO A 12 -4.01 -12.23 14.08
N GLY A 13 -3.96 -13.54 14.35
CA GLY A 13 -2.69 -14.27 14.46
C GLY A 13 -1.95 -14.36 13.11
N ALA A 14 -0.66 -14.66 13.15
CA ALA A 14 0.18 -14.79 11.95
C ALA A 14 -0.35 -15.83 10.95
N ASP A 15 -1.03 -16.87 11.42
CA ASP A 15 -1.70 -17.91 10.62
C ASP A 15 -2.92 -17.39 9.85
N ARG A 16 -3.52 -16.28 10.29
CA ARG A 16 -4.69 -15.65 9.65
C ARG A 16 -4.35 -14.53 8.68
N LEU A 17 -3.08 -14.11 8.58
CA LEU A 17 -2.67 -13.04 7.66
C LEU A 17 -2.98 -13.37 6.18
N GLY A 18 -2.98 -14.64 5.80
CA GLY A 18 -3.38 -15.07 4.45
C GLY A 18 -4.86 -14.78 4.14
N GLU A 19 -5.75 -14.95 5.12
CA GLU A 19 -7.17 -14.60 5.00
C GLU A 19 -7.35 -13.08 4.87
N VAL A 20 -6.64 -12.30 5.68
CA VAL A 20 -6.68 -10.83 5.61
C VAL A 20 -6.22 -10.34 4.23
N ALA A 21 -5.10 -10.87 3.74
CA ALA A 21 -4.61 -10.55 2.39
C ALA A 21 -5.63 -10.98 1.30
N GLY A 22 -6.29 -12.13 1.48
CA GLY A 22 -7.38 -12.58 0.60
C GLY A 22 -8.56 -11.61 0.56
N ALA A 23 -9.03 -11.15 1.73
CA ALA A 23 -10.10 -10.16 1.82
C ALA A 23 -9.69 -8.83 1.14
N LEU A 24 -8.48 -8.32 1.42
CA LEU A 24 -7.97 -7.11 0.77
C LEU A 24 -7.90 -7.25 -0.75
N ARG A 25 -7.46 -8.42 -1.27
CA ARG A 25 -7.45 -8.72 -2.70
C ARG A 25 -8.85 -8.63 -3.29
N GLU A 26 -9.84 -9.23 -2.64
CA GLU A 26 -11.23 -9.22 -3.11
C GLU A 26 -11.84 -7.84 -3.22
N TRP A 27 -11.35 -6.87 -2.43
CA TRP A 27 -11.89 -5.51 -2.43
C TRP A 27 -11.23 -4.60 -3.47
N GLN A 28 -10.18 -5.07 -4.16
CA GLN A 28 -9.53 -4.30 -5.22
C GLN A 28 -10.32 -4.39 -6.52
N HIS A 29 -10.87 -3.24 -6.94
CA HIS A 29 -11.58 -3.11 -8.21
C HIS A 29 -11.23 -1.79 -8.89
N ASP A 30 -11.28 -1.78 -10.22
CA ASP A 30 -11.19 -0.52 -10.95
C ASP A 30 -12.36 0.40 -10.61
N GLY A 31 -12.09 1.69 -10.52
CA GLY A 31 -13.08 2.70 -10.15
C GLY A 31 -13.39 2.76 -8.65
N THR A 32 -12.82 1.87 -7.82
CA THR A 32 -12.78 2.10 -6.39
C THR A 32 -11.59 2.97 -6.01
N PRO A 33 -11.73 3.78 -4.94
CA PRO A 33 -10.60 4.47 -4.33
C PRO A 33 -9.36 3.61 -4.13
N VAL A 34 -8.17 4.22 -4.28
CA VAL A 34 -6.92 3.61 -3.78
C VAL A 34 -7.04 3.57 -2.26
N GLN A 35 -6.90 2.39 -1.70
CA GLN A 35 -7.06 2.06 -0.27
C GLN A 35 -5.95 1.07 0.11
N LEU A 36 -5.89 0.66 1.39
CA LEU A 36 -4.98 -0.39 1.83
C LEU A 36 -5.05 -1.61 0.89
N HIS A 37 -3.91 -1.95 0.31
CA HIS A 37 -3.72 -2.99 -0.70
C HIS A 37 -3.05 -4.21 -0.06
N PRO A 38 -3.29 -5.45 -0.52
CA PRO A 38 -2.55 -6.64 -0.02
C PRO A 38 -1.02 -6.51 -0.13
N GLY A 39 -0.55 -5.70 -1.08
CA GLY A 39 0.86 -5.34 -1.23
C GLY A 39 1.44 -4.52 -0.08
N ASP A 40 0.62 -3.72 0.62
CA ASP A 40 1.06 -2.98 1.80
C ASP A 40 1.36 -3.95 2.97
N LEU A 41 0.50 -4.97 3.17
CA LEU A 41 0.78 -6.07 4.09
C LEU A 41 2.04 -6.82 3.67
N GLY A 42 2.19 -7.09 2.37
CA GLY A 42 3.37 -7.73 1.80
C GLY A 42 4.66 -6.96 2.09
N TRP A 43 4.64 -5.64 1.90
CA TRP A 43 5.75 -4.77 2.21
C TRP A 43 6.05 -4.70 3.71
N PHE A 44 5.01 -4.63 4.56
CA PHE A 44 5.16 -4.63 6.02
C PHE A 44 5.76 -5.94 6.55
N TRP A 45 5.52 -7.05 5.85
CA TRP A 45 6.08 -8.38 6.13
C TRP A 45 7.61 -8.44 6.21
N ARG A 46 8.30 -7.40 5.73
CA ARG A 46 9.76 -7.21 5.93
C ARG A 46 10.18 -7.23 7.41
N PHE A 47 9.25 -7.04 8.35
CA PHE A 47 9.48 -7.14 9.79
C PHE A 47 9.16 -8.53 10.38
N GLY A 48 8.72 -9.48 9.56
CA GLY A 48 8.31 -10.82 9.96
C GLY A 48 6.80 -10.98 10.16
N ALA A 49 6.35 -12.23 10.21
CA ALA A 49 4.92 -12.57 10.28
C ALA A 49 4.27 -12.08 11.58
N GLU A 50 4.90 -12.32 12.73
CA GLU A 50 4.37 -11.90 14.04
C GLU A 50 4.23 -10.37 14.17
N ALA A 51 5.25 -9.63 13.72
CA ALA A 51 5.20 -8.17 13.72
C ALA A 51 4.11 -7.63 12.77
N THR A 52 3.89 -8.31 11.64
CA THR A 52 2.83 -7.96 10.69
C THR A 52 1.45 -8.24 11.28
N ALA A 53 1.27 -9.41 11.91
CA ALA A 53 0.04 -9.78 12.60
C ALA A 53 -0.33 -8.77 13.68
N ALA A 54 0.64 -8.42 14.54
CA ALA A 54 0.46 -7.43 15.60
C ALA A 54 0.13 -6.02 15.08
N ALA A 55 0.52 -5.68 13.85
CA ALA A 55 0.21 -4.39 13.22
C ALA A 55 -1.15 -4.36 12.52
N VAL A 56 -1.84 -5.50 12.38
CA VAL A 56 -3.13 -5.58 11.69
C VAL A 56 -4.29 -5.48 12.68
N ARG A 57 -5.35 -4.79 12.27
CA ARG A 57 -6.65 -4.78 12.92
C ARG A 57 -7.71 -5.24 11.92
N THR A 58 -8.68 -6.02 12.38
CA THR A 58 -9.83 -6.42 11.56
C THR A 58 -11.13 -6.13 12.29
N TRP A 59 -12.10 -5.59 11.57
CA TRP A 59 -13.47 -5.41 12.07
C TRP A 59 -14.35 -6.44 11.38
N SER A 60 -14.94 -7.33 12.17
CA SER A 60 -15.68 -8.49 11.66
C SER A 60 -17.07 -8.59 12.27
N ARG A 61 -18.00 -9.15 11.51
CA ARG A 61 -19.35 -9.50 11.97
C ARG A 61 -19.71 -10.85 11.40
N ASP A 62 -20.23 -11.76 12.22
CA ASP A 62 -20.54 -13.14 11.84
C ASP A 62 -19.35 -13.87 11.18
N GLY A 63 -18.14 -13.63 11.67
CA GLY A 63 -16.90 -14.20 11.14
C GLY A 63 -16.46 -13.63 9.78
N ARG A 64 -17.18 -12.66 9.21
CA ARG A 64 -16.80 -11.99 7.97
C ARG A 64 -16.07 -10.69 8.25
N ILE A 65 -14.89 -10.53 7.68
CA ILE A 65 -14.13 -9.27 7.73
C ILE A 65 -14.86 -8.19 6.91
N LEU A 66 -15.12 -7.04 7.53
CA LEU A 66 -15.77 -5.87 6.95
C LEU A 66 -14.78 -4.73 6.70
N ALA A 67 -13.75 -4.60 7.54
CA ALA A 67 -12.67 -3.65 7.37
C ALA A 67 -11.34 -4.23 7.86
N VAL A 68 -10.25 -3.73 7.28
CA VAL A 68 -8.87 -4.05 7.67
C VAL A 68 -8.12 -2.75 7.90
N GLY A 69 -7.37 -2.71 8.99
CA GLY A 69 -6.44 -1.65 9.33
C GLY A 69 -5.02 -2.19 9.37
N LEU A 70 -4.06 -1.44 8.85
CA LEU A 70 -2.63 -1.69 9.02
C LEU A 70 -2.00 -0.50 9.75
N LEU A 71 -1.36 -0.77 10.89
CA LEU A 71 -0.54 0.18 11.62
C LEU A 71 0.82 0.35 10.90
N ASP A 72 0.89 1.29 9.97
CA ASP A 72 2.10 1.61 9.19
C ASP A 72 3.01 2.56 9.99
N GLY A 73 3.62 2.00 11.03
CA GLY A 73 4.32 2.75 12.06
C GLY A 73 3.44 3.02 13.28
N PRO A 74 3.97 3.72 14.31
CA PRO A 74 3.32 3.82 15.61
C PRO A 74 2.07 4.70 15.64
N ARG A 75 1.82 5.49 14.59
CA ARG A 75 0.84 6.58 14.60
C ARG A 75 -0.01 6.69 13.35
N LEU A 76 0.11 5.77 12.39
CA LEU A 76 -0.65 5.81 11.14
C LEU A 76 -1.42 4.51 10.95
N LEU A 77 -2.74 4.61 10.87
CA LEU A 77 -3.61 3.51 10.48
C LEU A 77 -4.04 3.66 9.01
N ARG A 78 -3.63 2.73 8.15
CA ARG A 78 -4.15 2.62 6.77
C ARG A 78 -5.40 1.76 6.77
N LEU A 79 -6.49 2.18 6.14
CA LEU A 79 -7.76 1.44 6.16
C LEU A 79 -8.21 0.94 4.78
N ALA A 80 -8.80 -0.25 4.77
CA ALA A 80 -9.65 -0.74 3.70
C ALA A 80 -11.01 -1.18 4.25
N ILE A 81 -12.10 -0.79 3.59
CA ILE A 81 -13.46 -1.24 3.90
C ILE A 81 -14.04 -2.02 2.73
N ALA A 82 -14.58 -3.20 3.01
CA ALA A 82 -15.27 -4.05 2.04
C ALA A 82 -16.30 -3.23 1.25
N PRO A 83 -16.38 -3.33 -0.10
CA PRO A 83 -17.27 -2.49 -0.90
C PRO A 83 -18.73 -2.48 -0.44
N ALA A 84 -19.25 -3.64 -0.02
CA ALA A 84 -20.62 -3.78 0.49
C ALA A 84 -20.85 -3.12 1.86
N ALA A 85 -19.79 -2.89 2.65
CA ALA A 85 -19.86 -2.32 4.00
C ALA A 85 -19.58 -0.81 4.05
N ARG A 86 -19.21 -0.17 2.93
CA ARG A 86 -18.85 1.27 2.88
C ARG A 86 -19.98 2.21 3.30
N ARG A 87 -21.24 1.78 3.20
CA ARG A 87 -22.43 2.55 3.60
C ARG A 87 -23.02 2.08 4.93
N ASP A 88 -22.34 1.17 5.63
CA ASP A 88 -22.78 0.70 6.93
C ASP A 88 -22.43 1.75 8.01
N GLY A 89 -23.46 2.42 8.51
CA GLY A 89 -23.31 3.44 9.55
C GLY A 89 -22.93 2.87 10.92
N GLU A 90 -23.20 1.59 11.18
CA GLU A 90 -22.74 0.93 12.41
C GLU A 90 -21.23 0.71 12.35
N LEU A 91 -20.74 0.16 11.23
CA LEU A 91 -19.30 -0.01 11.01
C LEU A 91 -18.56 1.32 11.05
N ALA A 92 -19.09 2.35 10.40
CA ALA A 92 -18.45 3.66 10.37
C ALA A 92 -18.29 4.26 11.78
N ARG A 93 -19.34 4.16 12.61
CA ARG A 93 -19.29 4.57 14.02
C ARG A 93 -18.26 3.77 14.80
N ARG A 94 -18.25 2.44 14.59
CA ARG A 94 -17.35 1.58 15.35
C ARG A 94 -15.89 1.82 15.00
N LEU A 95 -15.58 2.00 13.72
CA LEU A 95 -14.27 2.43 13.25
C LEU A 95 -13.87 3.78 13.87
N ALA A 96 -14.74 4.78 13.83
CA ALA A 96 -14.44 6.12 14.37
C ALA A 96 -14.17 6.09 15.88
N GLU A 97 -14.99 5.38 16.66
CA GLU A 97 -14.77 5.17 18.10
C GLU A 97 -13.44 4.46 18.36
N ASP A 98 -13.18 3.34 17.67
CA ASP A 98 -12.00 2.51 17.94
C ASP A 98 -10.68 3.21 17.60
N VAL A 99 -10.66 4.12 16.62
CA VAL A 99 -9.46 4.90 16.28
C VAL A 99 -9.30 6.18 17.10
N THR A 100 -10.40 6.72 17.62
CA THR A 100 -10.42 7.97 18.39
C THR A 100 -10.10 7.74 19.86
N GLU A 101 -10.70 6.73 20.48
CA GLU A 101 -10.53 6.40 21.91
C GLU A 101 -9.24 5.59 22.12
N PRO A 102 -8.19 6.15 22.76
CA PRO A 102 -6.92 5.43 22.94
C PRO A 102 -7.06 4.12 23.74
N GLU A 103 -8.06 4.03 24.63
CA GLU A 103 -8.31 2.83 25.43
C GLU A 103 -8.75 1.62 24.58
N ARG A 104 -9.17 1.86 23.32
CA ARG A 104 -9.53 0.82 22.35
C ARG A 104 -8.31 0.14 21.72
N GLY A 105 -7.11 0.71 21.90
CA GLY A 105 -5.85 0.06 21.53
C GLY A 105 -5.53 -0.02 20.04
N VAL A 106 -6.24 0.75 19.19
CA VAL A 106 -5.91 0.85 17.75
C VAL A 106 -4.83 1.90 17.52
N LEU A 107 -5.04 3.12 17.99
CA LEU A 107 -4.05 4.21 17.90
C LEU A 107 -3.70 4.72 19.30
N PRO A 108 -2.45 5.16 19.54
CA PRO A 108 -2.01 5.63 20.85
C PRO A 108 -2.67 6.97 21.21
N GLU A 109 -2.57 7.37 22.48
CA GLU A 109 -2.92 8.74 22.92
C GLU A 109 -2.01 9.78 22.22
N GLY A 110 -2.54 11.00 22.01
CA GLY A 110 -1.82 12.08 21.36
C GLY A 110 -1.89 12.02 19.83
N ARG A 111 -0.87 12.58 19.19
CA ARG A 111 -0.88 12.73 17.74
C ARG A 111 -0.96 11.39 17.01
N ALA A 112 -1.97 11.21 16.16
CA ALA A 112 -2.17 10.02 15.35
C ALA A 112 -2.89 10.36 14.05
N ASN A 113 -2.75 9.50 13.04
CA ASN A 113 -3.22 9.66 11.67
C ASN A 113 -4.02 8.42 11.23
N VAL A 114 -5.03 8.64 10.40
CA VAL A 114 -5.83 7.59 9.76
C VAL A 114 -6.11 7.93 8.30
N ASP A 115 -5.80 6.98 7.41
CA ASP A 115 -6.20 7.04 6.00
C ASP A 115 -7.64 6.54 5.87
N ALA A 116 -8.59 7.42 6.17
CA ALA A 116 -10.03 7.21 6.01
C ALA A 116 -10.63 8.09 4.91
N SER A 117 -9.77 8.72 4.09
CA SER A 117 -10.09 9.74 3.10
C SER A 117 -11.18 9.31 2.09
N MET A 118 -11.32 8.01 1.90
CA MET A 118 -12.19 7.40 0.90
C MET A 118 -13.53 6.90 1.46
N TYR A 119 -13.78 7.13 2.76
CA TYR A 119 -14.96 6.66 3.48
C TYR A 119 -15.72 7.83 4.13
N PRO A 120 -16.64 8.49 3.40
CA PRO A 120 -17.29 9.71 3.87
C PRO A 120 -17.99 9.56 5.23
N LEU A 121 -18.61 8.41 5.51
CA LEU A 121 -19.26 8.17 6.81
C LEU A 121 -18.26 8.14 7.97
N VAL A 122 -17.07 7.56 7.77
CA VAL A 122 -16.01 7.55 8.80
C VAL A 122 -15.42 8.93 8.92
N GLN A 123 -15.12 9.59 7.79
CA GLN A 123 -14.59 10.95 7.75
C GLN A 123 -15.50 11.94 8.52
N ASP A 124 -16.81 11.93 8.25
CA ASP A 124 -17.76 12.81 8.90
C ASP A 124 -17.79 12.63 10.43
N LEU A 125 -17.53 11.42 10.92
CA LEU A 125 -17.45 11.12 12.34
C LEU A 125 -16.12 11.57 12.94
N LEU A 126 -14.99 11.27 12.30
CA LEU A 126 -13.68 11.72 12.73
C LEU A 126 -13.62 13.26 12.84
N VAL A 127 -14.16 13.98 11.84
CA VAL A 127 -14.21 15.45 11.88
C VAL A 127 -15.07 15.96 13.04
N LYS A 128 -16.19 15.30 13.35
CA LYS A 128 -17.02 15.65 14.53
C LYS A 128 -16.28 15.43 15.85
N ASP A 129 -15.39 14.44 15.87
CA ASP A 129 -14.56 14.09 17.02
C ASP A 129 -13.22 14.86 17.05
N GLY A 130 -13.09 15.92 16.24
CA GLY A 130 -11.97 16.86 16.30
C GLY A 130 -10.74 16.48 15.46
N TRP A 131 -10.84 15.46 14.61
CA TRP A 131 -9.78 15.14 13.67
C TRP A 131 -9.73 16.17 12.53
N ASN A 132 -8.53 16.56 12.12
CA ASN A 132 -8.26 17.53 11.07
C ASN A 132 -7.67 16.84 9.84
N ALA A 133 -7.86 17.42 8.65
CA ALA A 133 -7.23 16.89 7.44
C ALA A 133 -5.73 17.22 7.41
N ASP A 134 -4.89 16.21 7.14
CA ASP A 134 -3.44 16.36 7.02
C ASP A 134 -3.03 16.81 5.60
N GLU A 135 -1.74 16.73 5.28
CA GLU A 135 -1.19 17.02 3.97
C GLU A 135 -1.86 16.19 2.85
N PRO A 136 -2.01 16.77 1.65
CA PRO A 136 -2.63 16.07 0.54
C PRO A 136 -1.69 15.03 -0.08
N TRP A 137 -2.28 13.93 -0.49
CA TRP A 137 -1.68 12.87 -1.28
C TRP A 137 -2.33 12.82 -2.65
N THR A 138 -1.54 12.51 -3.68
CA THR A 138 -2.01 12.31 -5.04
C THR A 138 -1.98 10.81 -5.37
N PRO A 139 -3.13 10.12 -5.41
CA PRO A 139 -3.22 8.80 -6.01
C PRO A 139 -3.08 8.93 -7.53
N LEU A 140 -2.38 7.99 -8.16
CA LEU A 140 -2.29 7.90 -9.61
C LEU A 140 -2.62 6.50 -10.10
N ARG A 141 -3.25 6.42 -11.27
CA ARG A 141 -3.67 5.17 -11.90
C ARG A 141 -3.28 5.12 -13.37
N ARG A 142 -2.81 3.96 -13.83
CA ARG A 142 -2.59 3.66 -15.25
C ARG A 142 -3.43 2.46 -15.64
N ASP A 143 -4.24 2.62 -16.68
CA ASP A 143 -4.99 1.50 -17.29
C ASP A 143 -4.03 0.52 -17.97
N LEU A 144 -4.23 -0.78 -17.77
CA LEU A 144 -3.41 -1.86 -18.33
C LEU A 144 -4.18 -2.74 -19.33
N THR A 145 -5.31 -2.25 -19.87
CA THR A 145 -6.05 -2.99 -20.92
C THR A 145 -5.37 -2.90 -22.29
N ARG A 146 -4.44 -1.94 -22.46
CA ARG A 146 -3.63 -1.76 -23.67
C ARG A 146 -2.18 -2.14 -23.39
N PRO A 147 -1.44 -2.68 -24.38
CA PRO A 147 -0.03 -3.00 -24.21
C PRO A 147 0.78 -1.82 -23.65
N VAL A 148 1.61 -2.12 -22.65
CA VAL A 148 2.57 -1.16 -22.09
C VAL A 148 3.79 -1.05 -23.01
N GLU A 149 4.27 0.16 -23.23
CA GLU A 149 5.45 0.43 -24.05
C GLU A 149 6.75 -0.11 -23.44
N ASP A 150 7.78 -0.27 -24.29
CA ASP A 150 9.12 -0.62 -23.84
C ASP A 150 9.68 0.46 -22.89
N PRO A 151 10.15 0.10 -21.68
CA PRO A 151 10.76 1.04 -20.74
C PRO A 151 12.05 1.69 -21.26
N GLY A 152 12.70 1.12 -22.27
CA GLY A 152 13.89 1.69 -22.92
C GLY A 152 15.17 1.58 -22.11
N VAL A 153 15.18 0.75 -21.06
CA VAL A 153 16.35 0.41 -20.24
C VAL A 153 16.35 -1.07 -19.92
N ARG A 154 17.50 -1.64 -19.56
CA ARG A 154 17.57 -3.02 -19.08
C ARG A 154 16.86 -3.13 -17.71
N ILE A 155 15.88 -4.02 -17.63
CA ILE A 155 15.15 -4.34 -16.40
C ILE A 155 15.43 -5.79 -16.03
N GLU A 156 15.64 -6.06 -14.75
CA GLU A 156 15.69 -7.43 -14.23
C GLU A 156 14.74 -7.62 -13.06
N VAL A 157 14.08 -8.77 -13.04
CA VAL A 157 13.42 -9.30 -11.84
C VAL A 157 14.49 -9.89 -10.94
N ILE A 158 14.59 -9.39 -9.72
CA ILE A 158 15.61 -9.79 -8.75
C ILE A 158 15.11 -10.98 -7.92
N GLY A 159 15.85 -12.09 -7.99
CA GLY A 159 15.71 -13.24 -7.12
C GLY A 159 16.60 -13.18 -5.86
N PRO A 160 16.51 -14.19 -4.99
CA PRO A 160 17.28 -14.27 -3.74
C PRO A 160 18.79 -14.11 -3.92
N GLU A 161 19.34 -14.61 -5.02
CA GLU A 161 20.77 -14.57 -5.35
C GLU A 161 21.30 -13.16 -5.66
N ARG A 162 20.41 -12.22 -6.01
CA ARG A 162 20.77 -10.83 -6.32
C ARG A 162 20.14 -9.81 -5.37
N VAL A 163 19.64 -10.25 -4.20
CA VAL A 163 18.96 -9.39 -3.22
C VAL A 163 19.77 -8.15 -2.84
N HIS A 164 21.08 -8.30 -2.65
CA HIS A 164 22.00 -7.21 -2.30
C HIS A 164 21.94 -6.02 -3.28
N VAL A 165 21.66 -6.27 -4.57
CA VAL A 165 21.50 -5.20 -5.58
C VAL A 165 20.22 -4.42 -5.31
N ARG A 166 19.09 -5.11 -5.13
CA ARG A 166 17.79 -4.49 -4.88
C ARG A 166 17.78 -3.68 -3.59
N THR A 167 18.38 -4.20 -2.53
CA THR A 167 18.38 -3.52 -1.22
C THR A 167 19.36 -2.34 -1.22
N ALA A 168 20.50 -2.42 -1.92
CA ALA A 168 21.41 -1.30 -2.10
C ALA A 168 20.72 -0.12 -2.79
N VAL A 169 20.01 -0.36 -3.91
CA VAL A 169 19.26 0.69 -4.61
C VAL A 169 18.14 1.27 -3.73
N GLN A 170 17.44 0.46 -2.93
CA GLN A 170 16.45 0.98 -1.96
C GLN A 170 17.08 1.99 -1.01
N ARG A 171 18.19 1.62 -0.36
CA ARG A 171 18.90 2.47 0.61
C ARG A 171 19.51 3.71 -0.04
N ALA A 172 19.87 3.62 -1.32
CA ALA A 172 20.33 4.77 -2.07
C ALA A 172 19.20 5.69 -2.58
N SER A 173 17.98 5.17 -2.68
CA SER A 173 16.82 5.93 -3.17
C SER A 173 16.07 6.65 -2.06
N PHE A 174 16.00 6.05 -0.87
CA PHE A 174 15.23 6.56 0.27
C PHE A 174 16.15 6.85 1.45
N GLU A 175 16.19 8.11 1.88
CA GLU A 175 16.92 8.53 3.07
C GLU A 175 16.38 7.79 4.31
N GLY A 176 17.28 7.36 5.19
CA GLY A 176 16.90 6.60 6.39
C GLY A 176 16.33 5.20 6.13
N SER A 177 16.39 4.67 4.89
CA SER A 177 15.87 3.34 4.60
C SER A 177 16.55 2.27 5.45
N THR A 178 15.73 1.47 6.11
CA THR A 178 16.17 0.34 6.94
C THR A 178 16.02 -1.00 6.21
N PHE A 179 15.88 -1.01 4.89
CA PHE A 179 15.66 -2.23 4.11
C PHE A 179 16.98 -2.98 3.86
N THR A 180 17.11 -4.16 4.46
CA THR A 180 18.29 -5.05 4.36
C THR A 180 17.96 -6.33 3.62
N ASP A 181 18.97 -7.16 3.36
CA ASP A 181 18.81 -8.45 2.68
C ASP A 181 17.95 -9.40 3.53
N GLU A 182 18.16 -9.41 4.84
CA GLU A 182 17.34 -10.20 5.79
C GLU A 182 15.88 -9.77 5.76
N ARG A 183 15.62 -8.45 5.68
CA ARG A 183 14.26 -7.92 5.58
C ARG A 183 13.61 -8.21 4.25
N TRP A 184 14.39 -8.23 3.16
CA TRP A 184 13.89 -8.70 1.88
C TRP A 184 13.53 -10.18 1.94
N HIS A 185 14.34 -11.04 2.57
CA HIS A 185 14.01 -12.46 2.73
C HIS A 185 12.75 -12.67 3.59
N ALA A 186 12.58 -11.91 4.69
CA ALA A 186 11.37 -11.95 5.50
C ALA A 186 10.13 -11.51 4.71
N MET A 187 10.25 -10.43 3.93
CA MET A 187 9.20 -9.94 3.04
C MET A 187 8.85 -10.98 1.97
N ALA A 188 9.86 -11.59 1.35
CA ALA A 188 9.70 -12.57 0.27
C ALA A 188 9.14 -13.92 0.75
N ALA A 189 9.28 -14.24 2.04
CA ALA A 189 8.65 -15.39 2.67
C ALA A 189 7.16 -15.18 2.97
N GLY A 190 6.66 -13.94 2.96
CA GLY A 190 5.26 -13.62 3.19
C GLY A 190 4.36 -14.06 2.03
N SER A 191 3.15 -14.50 2.35
CA SER A 191 2.20 -14.98 1.32
C SER A 191 1.82 -13.95 0.24
N PRO A 192 1.81 -12.62 0.48
CA PRO A 192 1.59 -11.65 -0.59
C PRO A 192 2.71 -11.64 -1.65
N TYR A 193 3.92 -12.11 -1.34
CA TYR A 193 5.05 -12.06 -2.27
C TYR A 193 4.92 -13.03 -3.44
N ALA A 194 4.09 -14.07 -3.33
CA ALA A 194 3.82 -15.01 -4.42
C ALA A 194 3.36 -14.28 -5.71
N ASP A 195 2.60 -13.19 -5.53
CA ASP A 195 2.06 -12.34 -6.59
C ASP A 195 2.83 -11.02 -6.76
N ALA A 196 4.06 -10.94 -6.24
CA ALA A 196 4.90 -9.76 -6.27
C ALA A 196 6.20 -9.98 -7.06
N ARG A 197 6.79 -8.91 -7.57
CA ARG A 197 8.12 -8.94 -8.22
C ARG A 197 8.94 -7.74 -7.76
N CYS A 198 10.21 -7.96 -7.44
CA CYS A 198 11.18 -6.88 -7.23
C CYS A 198 11.94 -6.64 -8.53
N LEU A 199 11.88 -5.43 -9.06
CA LEU A 199 12.54 -5.05 -10.30
C LEU A 199 13.70 -4.10 -10.00
N VAL A 200 14.78 -4.22 -10.79
CA VAL A 200 15.89 -3.26 -10.83
C VAL A 200 16.15 -2.83 -12.26
N ALA A 201 16.29 -1.53 -12.49
CA ALA A 201 16.76 -0.97 -13.75
C ALA A 201 18.28 -0.78 -13.73
N TYR A 202 18.89 -1.02 -14.89
CA TYR A 202 20.31 -0.81 -15.13
C TYR A 202 20.53 0.23 -16.23
N ASP A 203 21.58 1.04 -16.08
CA ASP A 203 22.04 1.93 -17.13
C ASP A 203 22.93 1.22 -18.17
N ASP A 204 23.39 1.97 -19.17
CA ASP A 204 24.25 1.45 -20.25
C ASP A 204 25.63 0.95 -19.78
N ARG A 205 26.02 1.28 -18.55
CA ARG A 205 27.27 0.81 -17.91
C ARG A 205 27.03 -0.43 -17.05
N GLY A 206 25.77 -0.86 -16.90
CA GLY A 206 25.39 -1.98 -16.05
C GLY A 206 25.29 -1.62 -14.57
N GLU A 207 25.21 -0.33 -14.22
CA GLU A 207 25.00 0.12 -12.84
C GLU A 207 23.51 0.03 -12.48
N ALA A 208 23.20 -0.40 -11.26
CA ALA A 208 21.82 -0.50 -10.78
C ALA A 208 21.32 0.89 -10.33
N VAL A 209 20.38 1.47 -11.08
CA VAL A 209 20.02 2.89 -10.96
C VAL A 209 18.64 3.16 -10.36
N ALA A 210 17.72 2.22 -10.46
CA ALA A 210 16.37 2.36 -9.90
C ALA A 210 15.79 1.00 -9.50
N ALA A 211 14.88 1.01 -8.54
CA ALA A 211 14.23 -0.20 -8.05
C ALA A 211 12.75 0.06 -7.74
N VAL A 212 11.94 -0.97 -7.95
CA VAL A 212 10.51 -0.98 -7.60
C VAL A 212 10.11 -2.36 -7.13
N THR A 213 9.12 -2.42 -6.25
CA THR A 213 8.38 -3.66 -6.00
C THR A 213 6.98 -3.51 -6.55
N VAL A 214 6.51 -4.49 -7.32
CA VAL A 214 5.13 -4.57 -7.78
C VAL A 214 4.39 -5.66 -7.04
N TRP A 215 3.12 -5.42 -6.74
CA TRP A 215 2.24 -6.32 -6.00
C TRP A 215 0.92 -6.46 -6.75
N SER A 216 0.58 -7.68 -7.19
CA SER A 216 -0.73 -7.94 -7.81
C SER A 216 -1.77 -8.32 -6.75
N ALA A 217 -3.00 -7.82 -6.91
CA ALA A 217 -4.17 -8.30 -6.17
C ALA A 217 -4.86 -9.51 -6.82
N GLY A 218 -4.30 -10.00 -7.93
CA GLY A 218 -4.84 -11.08 -8.76
C GLY A 218 -5.35 -10.57 -10.13
N PRO A 219 -5.69 -11.50 -11.05
CA PRO A 219 -6.13 -11.17 -12.39
C PRO A 219 -7.37 -10.26 -12.43
N GLY A 220 -7.37 -9.29 -13.33
CA GLY A 220 -8.46 -8.33 -13.53
C GLY A 220 -8.62 -7.30 -12.40
N ARG A 221 -7.66 -7.20 -11.48
CA ARG A 221 -7.70 -6.26 -10.34
C ARG A 221 -6.54 -5.26 -10.42
N PRO A 222 -6.69 -4.06 -9.82
CA PRO A 222 -5.58 -3.11 -9.69
C PRO A 222 -4.38 -3.74 -8.97
N GLY A 223 -3.17 -3.48 -9.45
CA GLY A 223 -1.91 -3.80 -8.78
C GLY A 223 -1.18 -2.56 -8.29
N LEU A 224 -0.38 -2.70 -7.24
CA LEU A 224 0.37 -1.62 -6.59
C LEU A 224 1.85 -1.66 -7.01
N LEU A 225 2.49 -0.51 -7.23
CA LEU A 225 3.94 -0.42 -7.50
C LEU A 225 4.69 0.39 -6.43
N GLU A 226 4.84 -0.17 -5.24
CA GLU A 226 5.55 0.50 -4.15
C GLU A 226 6.41 -0.47 -3.33
N PRO A 227 7.54 0.00 -2.79
CA PRO A 227 8.14 1.32 -3.01
C PRO A 227 8.85 1.41 -4.37
N MET A 228 8.80 2.59 -5.03
CA MET A 228 9.53 2.91 -6.27
C MET A 228 10.54 4.03 -6.00
N GLY A 229 11.82 3.78 -6.30
CA GLY A 229 12.89 4.73 -6.04
C GLY A 229 14.01 4.71 -7.08
N VAL A 230 14.61 5.89 -7.29
CA VAL A 230 15.81 6.07 -8.11
C VAL A 230 16.98 6.44 -7.22
N HIS A 231 18.11 5.77 -7.44
CA HIS A 231 19.38 6.05 -6.77
C HIS A 231 19.69 7.54 -6.89
N ARG A 232 19.99 8.19 -5.76
CA ARG A 232 20.14 9.66 -5.67
C ARG A 232 21.09 10.27 -6.72
N GLU A 233 22.22 9.62 -6.98
CA GLU A 233 23.23 10.07 -7.96
C GLU A 233 22.81 9.88 -9.43
N HIS A 234 21.78 9.07 -9.70
CA HIS A 234 21.29 8.79 -11.06
C HIS A 234 19.94 9.47 -11.35
N ARG A 235 19.44 10.32 -10.44
CA ARG A 235 18.20 11.11 -10.68
C ARG A 235 18.40 12.09 -11.84
N GLY A 236 17.31 12.49 -12.49
CA GLY A 236 17.32 13.42 -13.63
C GLY A 236 17.57 12.78 -15.01
N HIS A 237 17.83 11.47 -15.07
CA HIS A 237 18.13 10.74 -16.32
C HIS A 237 16.94 9.95 -16.89
N GLY A 238 15.73 10.12 -16.34
CA GLY A 238 14.53 9.42 -16.81
C GLY A 238 14.34 7.99 -16.25
N TYR A 239 15.26 7.47 -15.44
CA TYR A 239 15.15 6.10 -14.88
C TYR A 239 13.90 5.87 -14.04
N GLY A 240 13.39 6.89 -13.34
CA GLY A 240 12.13 6.80 -12.60
C GLY A 240 10.92 6.53 -13.50
N ARG A 241 10.89 7.15 -14.69
CA ARG A 241 9.88 6.87 -15.71
C ARG A 241 10.04 5.45 -16.23
N ALA A 242 11.27 5.08 -16.63
CA ALA A 242 11.56 3.78 -17.22
C ALA A 242 11.17 2.61 -16.28
N ILE A 243 11.59 2.66 -15.01
CA ILE A 243 11.25 1.61 -14.04
C ILE A 243 9.74 1.57 -13.71
N THR A 244 9.05 2.71 -13.77
CA THR A 244 7.59 2.77 -13.59
C THR A 244 6.84 2.14 -14.76
N VAL A 245 7.29 2.39 -16.01
CA VAL A 245 6.75 1.72 -17.20
C VAL A 245 6.98 0.21 -17.11
N ALA A 246 8.19 -0.21 -16.70
CA ALA A 246 8.49 -1.62 -16.49
C ALA A 246 7.61 -2.27 -15.40
N ALA A 247 7.37 -1.57 -14.29
CA ALA A 247 6.43 -2.01 -13.26
C ALA A 247 5.02 -2.22 -13.80
N ALA A 248 4.52 -1.27 -14.60
CA ALA A 248 3.22 -1.39 -15.26
C ALA A 248 3.16 -2.59 -16.22
N ALA A 249 4.23 -2.85 -16.99
CA ALA A 249 4.32 -4.01 -17.87
C ALA A 249 4.30 -5.33 -17.09
N VAL A 250 5.06 -5.44 -16.00
CA VAL A 250 5.06 -6.64 -15.15
C VAL A 250 3.70 -6.86 -14.48
N LEU A 251 3.02 -5.79 -14.01
CA LEU A 251 1.66 -5.91 -13.49
C LEU A 251 0.66 -6.38 -14.57
N GLN A 252 0.81 -5.90 -15.81
CA GLN A 252 0.01 -6.36 -16.95
C GLN A 252 0.24 -7.86 -17.24
N GLU A 253 1.50 -8.32 -17.22
CA GLU A 253 1.84 -9.75 -17.38
C GLU A 253 1.28 -10.62 -16.24
N LEU A 254 1.24 -10.10 -15.02
CA LEU A 254 0.58 -10.73 -13.86
C LEU A 254 -0.95 -10.66 -13.93
N GLY A 255 -1.51 -10.06 -14.99
CA GLY A 255 -2.93 -9.99 -15.26
C GLY A 255 -3.68 -8.85 -14.55
N SER A 256 -2.98 -7.89 -13.95
CA SER A 256 -3.63 -6.73 -13.33
C SER A 256 -4.36 -5.87 -14.35
N SER A 257 -5.51 -5.32 -13.97
CA SER A 257 -6.34 -4.48 -14.85
C SER A 257 -5.87 -3.02 -14.92
N SER A 258 -5.28 -2.54 -13.83
CA SER A 258 -4.63 -1.24 -13.74
C SER A 258 -3.44 -1.29 -12.79
N ALA A 259 -2.54 -0.31 -12.91
CA ALA A 259 -1.49 -0.07 -11.93
C ALA A 259 -1.84 1.18 -11.12
N VAL A 260 -1.63 1.14 -9.80
CA VAL A 260 -1.85 2.25 -8.87
C VAL A 260 -0.62 2.54 -8.03
N VAL A 261 -0.54 3.79 -7.58
CA VAL A 261 0.50 4.31 -6.67
C VAL A 261 -0.05 5.55 -5.97
N CYS A 262 0.43 5.86 -4.77
CA CYS A 262 0.09 7.07 -4.04
C CYS A 262 1.36 7.74 -3.52
N THR A 263 1.43 9.07 -3.60
CA THR A 263 2.59 9.84 -3.13
C THR A 263 2.11 11.16 -2.53
N PRO A 264 2.84 11.76 -1.57
CA PRO A 264 2.51 13.10 -1.10
C PRO A 264 2.45 14.05 -2.29
N SER A 265 1.41 14.89 -2.35
CA SER A 265 1.24 15.86 -3.45
C SER A 265 2.39 16.87 -3.52
N SER A 266 3.03 17.14 -2.39
CA SER A 266 4.23 17.97 -2.28
C SER A 266 5.44 17.37 -3.02
N ASN A 267 5.47 16.05 -3.25
CA ASN A 267 6.49 15.38 -4.04
C ASN A 267 6.21 15.52 -5.55
N THR A 268 6.31 16.75 -6.03
CA THR A 268 6.04 17.11 -7.43
C THR A 268 6.90 16.34 -8.43
N GLY A 269 8.13 15.97 -8.04
CA GLY A 269 9.02 15.12 -8.84
C GLY A 269 8.48 13.70 -9.04
N ALA A 270 7.94 13.08 -7.99
CA ALA A 270 7.30 11.77 -8.11
C ALA A 270 6.03 11.85 -8.95
N VAL A 271 5.15 12.84 -8.69
CA VAL A 271 3.92 13.05 -9.47
C VAL A 271 4.24 13.23 -10.96
N ALA A 272 5.24 14.06 -11.30
CA ALA A 272 5.67 14.26 -12.69
C ALA A 272 6.25 12.97 -13.31
N THR A 273 7.00 12.18 -12.53
CA THR A 273 7.54 10.89 -12.96
C THR A 273 6.43 9.92 -13.35
N TYR A 274 5.45 9.72 -12.47
CA TYR A 274 4.32 8.82 -12.74
C TYR A 274 3.48 9.29 -13.94
N ARG A 275 3.21 10.59 -14.05
CA ARG A 275 2.53 11.18 -15.22
C ARG A 275 3.27 10.90 -16.53
N SER A 276 4.59 11.07 -16.54
CA SER A 276 5.42 10.80 -17.72
C SER A 276 5.47 9.31 -18.09
N ALA A 277 5.16 8.42 -17.14
CA ALA A 277 5.00 6.99 -17.31
C ALA A 277 3.54 6.59 -17.61
N GLY A 278 2.69 7.54 -18.02
CA GLY A 278 1.31 7.26 -18.47
C GLY A 278 0.27 7.14 -17.35
N PHE A 279 0.63 7.39 -16.09
CA PHE A 279 -0.33 7.40 -14.99
C PHE A 279 -1.15 8.70 -15.00
N GLN A 280 -2.45 8.58 -14.80
CA GLN A 280 -3.35 9.70 -14.63
C GLN A 280 -3.49 10.02 -13.15
N PRO A 281 -3.33 11.29 -12.73
CA PRO A 281 -3.60 11.69 -11.35
C PRO A 281 -5.10 11.59 -11.08
N LEU A 282 -5.45 11.12 -9.90
CA LEU A 282 -6.81 11.16 -9.35
C LEU A 282 -6.95 12.38 -8.42
N PRO A 283 -8.18 12.72 -7.96
CA PRO A 283 -8.36 13.77 -6.97
C PRO A 283 -7.48 13.55 -5.74
N GLU A 284 -6.96 14.64 -5.18
CA GLU A 284 -6.16 14.57 -3.95
C GLU A 284 -6.99 14.01 -2.80
N ILE A 285 -6.32 13.23 -1.95
CA ILE A 285 -6.90 12.63 -0.75
C ILE A 285 -6.10 13.12 0.46
N ARG A 286 -6.71 13.07 1.66
CA ARG A 286 -6.08 13.52 2.90
C ARG A 286 -6.36 12.54 4.01
N ASP A 287 -5.29 12.06 4.63
CA ASP A 287 -5.39 11.42 5.94
C ASP A 287 -6.01 12.42 6.92
N HIS A 288 -6.62 11.89 7.97
CA HIS A 288 -7.09 12.70 9.08
C HIS A 288 -6.15 12.47 10.26
N TYR A 289 -5.85 13.52 11.01
CA TYR A 289 -5.05 13.45 12.21
C TYR A 289 -5.73 14.10 13.41
N ARG A 290 -5.44 13.62 14.61
CA ARG A 290 -5.70 14.32 15.87
C ARG A 290 -4.37 14.67 16.53
N ASP A 291 -4.34 15.71 17.37
CA ASP A 291 -3.13 16.13 18.10
C ASP A 291 -3.09 15.61 19.55
N SER A 292 -4.26 15.33 20.13
CA SER A 292 -4.48 14.85 21.50
C SER A 292 -5.35 13.61 21.52
#